data_AF-G2YE27-F1
#
_entry.id   AF-G2YE27-F1
#
_cell.length_a   1.000
_cell.length_b   1.000
_cell.length_c   1.000
_cell.angle_alpha   90.00
_cell.angle_beta   90.00
_cell.angle_gamma   90.00
#
_symmetry.space_group_name_H-M   'P 1'
#
loop_
_entity.id
_entity.type
_entity.pdbx_description
1 polymer ?
#
loop_
_entity_poly.entity_id
_entity_poly.type
_entity_poly.pdbx_seq_one_letter_code
_entity_poly.pdbx_strand_id
1 'polypeptide(L)'
;MPLPLSLLAECTAFVLVGLCLIRIAREYFSPLSSIPNAGVCAPYSRLLWAFPTEFRGRITLDLPKLHQKLGPLVRIGPNEVSFYSMEMYDAVHKVNSRFKKDPRVYGEFVQGGSPALFSITDPVEHSKRRRLMGQLFNRSQMHKLEGLMLHHIEGFVQNIASSRDGVDLLPVCRALEADIMCIIACGSL
;
A
#
# COMPACT_ATOMS: atom_id res chain seq x y z
N MET A 1 36.73 -5.48 28.26
CA MET A 1 37.61 -6.50 27.64
C MET A 1 37.17 -6.64 26.19
N PRO A 2 38.02 -6.36 25.18
CA PRO A 2 37.63 -6.51 23.78
C PRO A 2 37.45 -8.00 23.44
N LEU A 3 36.36 -8.33 22.73
CA LEU A 3 36.15 -9.69 22.22
C LEU A 3 37.28 -10.07 21.25
N PRO A 4 37.77 -11.32 21.25
CA PRO A 4 38.83 -11.75 20.36
C PRO A 4 38.37 -11.68 18.89
N LEU A 5 39.16 -11.04 18.05
CA LEU A 5 38.89 -10.84 16.62
C LEU A 5 38.60 -12.15 15.85
N SER A 6 39.14 -13.27 16.32
CA SER A 6 38.89 -14.61 15.75
C SER A 6 37.44 -15.07 15.92
N LEU A 7 36.84 -14.81 17.09
CA LEU A 7 35.45 -15.19 17.36
C LEU A 7 34.46 -14.41 16.47
N LEU A 8 34.78 -13.15 16.18
CA LEU A 8 34.02 -12.33 15.24
C LEU A 8 34.13 -12.85 13.79
N ALA A 9 35.31 -13.35 13.39
CA ALA A 9 35.52 -13.94 12.07
C ALA A 9 34.75 -15.26 11.89
N GLU A 10 34.72 -16.12 12.92
CA GLU A 10 33.97 -17.37 12.90
C GLU A 10 32.45 -17.12 12.84
N CYS A 11 31.95 -16.17 13.63
CA CYS A 11 30.54 -15.78 13.59
C CYS A 11 30.12 -15.21 12.22
N THR A 12 30.97 -14.37 11.60
CA THR A 12 30.67 -13.82 10.27
C THR A 12 30.68 -14.91 9.19
N ALA A 13 31.64 -15.83 9.23
CA ALA A 13 31.67 -16.98 8.33
C ALA A 13 30.41 -17.86 8.45
N PHE A 14 29.98 -18.16 9.68
CA PHE A 14 28.77 -18.96 9.93
C PHE A 14 27.51 -18.28 9.38
N VAL A 15 27.36 -16.97 9.61
CA VAL A 15 26.24 -16.20 9.08
C VAL A 15 26.23 -16.19 7.55
N LEU A 16 27.39 -16.00 6.92
CA LEU A 16 27.51 -16.01 5.45
C LEU A 16 27.13 -17.37 4.86
N VAL A 17 27.60 -18.47 5.46
CA VAL A 17 27.21 -19.83 5.05
C VAL A 17 25.70 -20.01 5.19
N GLY A 18 25.11 -19.58 6.31
CA GLY A 18 23.66 -19.62 6.52
C GLY A 18 22.88 -18.85 5.46
N LEU A 19 23.31 -17.63 5.11
CA LEU A 19 22.68 -16.82 4.07
C LEU A 19 22.79 -17.49 2.69
N CYS A 20 23.95 -18.04 2.34
CA CYS A 20 24.15 -18.78 1.09
C CYS A 20 23.22 -20.00 1.00
N LEU A 21 23.10 -20.78 2.07
CA LEU A 21 22.20 -21.93 2.12
C LEU A 21 20.74 -21.50 1.95
N ILE A 22 20.31 -20.42 2.62
CA ILE A 22 18.95 -19.88 2.48
C ILE A 22 18.69 -19.44 1.03
N ARG A 23 19.67 -18.82 0.38
CA ARG A 23 19.53 -18.37 -1.01
C ARG A 23 19.38 -19.55 -1.97
N ILE A 24 20.25 -20.54 -1.85
CA ILE A 24 20.15 -21.78 -2.65
C ILE A 24 18.80 -22.45 -2.39
N ALA A 25 18.38 -22.55 -1.12
CA ALA A 25 17.08 -23.11 -0.78
C ALA A 25 15.92 -22.36 -1.47
N ARG A 26 15.97 -21.02 -1.48
CA ARG A 26 14.94 -20.16 -2.07
C ARG A 26 14.99 -20.07 -3.58
N GLU A 27 16.13 -20.30 -4.21
CA GLU A 27 16.29 -20.29 -5.67
C GLU A 27 15.97 -21.65 -6.29
N TYR A 28 16.18 -22.76 -5.58
CA TYR A 28 15.95 -24.10 -6.16
C TYR A 28 14.70 -24.81 -5.63
N PHE A 29 14.33 -24.64 -4.36
CA PHE A 29 13.22 -25.38 -3.75
C PHE A 29 11.94 -24.55 -3.55
N SER A 30 11.99 -23.25 -3.84
CA SER A 30 10.79 -22.40 -3.76
C SER A 30 9.92 -22.56 -5.00
N PRO A 31 8.58 -22.56 -4.89
CA PRO A 31 7.70 -22.47 -6.05
C PRO A 31 7.87 -21.16 -6.84
N LEU A 32 8.54 -20.16 -6.26
CA LEU A 32 8.84 -18.87 -6.89
C LEU A 32 10.23 -18.83 -7.54
N SER A 33 10.90 -19.97 -7.69
CA SER A 33 12.24 -20.09 -8.31
C SER A 33 12.27 -19.70 -9.78
N SER A 34 11.17 -19.92 -10.51
CA SER A 34 11.03 -19.57 -11.92
C SER A 34 10.90 -18.07 -12.17
N ILE A 35 10.62 -17.28 -11.12
CA ILE A 35 10.39 -15.84 -11.23
C ILE A 35 11.71 -15.09 -10.99
N PRO A 36 12.10 -14.17 -11.88
CA PRO A 36 13.35 -13.43 -11.74
C PRO A 36 13.35 -12.55 -10.49
N ASN A 37 14.49 -12.54 -9.78
CA ASN A 37 14.68 -11.73 -8.58
C ASN A 37 14.92 -10.25 -8.92
N ALA A 38 14.28 -9.36 -8.16
CA ALA A 38 14.44 -7.92 -8.30
C ALA A 38 15.86 -7.41 -7.99
N GLY A 39 16.61 -8.16 -7.20
CA GLY A 39 17.98 -7.88 -6.80
C GLY A 39 18.48 -8.91 -5.80
N VAL A 40 19.76 -8.83 -5.43
CA VAL A 40 20.41 -9.80 -4.53
C VAL A 40 19.80 -9.87 -3.14
N CYS A 41 19.20 -8.78 -2.67
CA CYS A 41 18.56 -8.71 -1.35
C CYS A 41 17.11 -9.23 -1.36
N ALA A 42 16.46 -9.27 -2.54
CA ALA A 42 15.04 -9.60 -2.66
C ALA A 42 14.70 -11.04 -2.19
N PRO A 43 15.54 -12.06 -2.46
CA PRO A 43 15.32 -13.38 -1.89
C PRO A 43 15.32 -13.41 -0.37
N TYR A 44 15.98 -12.48 0.33
CA TYR A 44 16.13 -12.49 1.79
C TYR A 44 15.01 -11.73 2.51
N SER A 45 14.74 -10.51 2.07
CA SER A 45 13.72 -9.63 2.62
C SER A 45 13.34 -8.56 1.62
N ARG A 46 12.04 -8.28 1.50
CA ARG A 46 11.56 -7.15 0.70
C ARG A 46 12.11 -5.84 1.21
N LEU A 47 12.12 -5.64 2.53
CA LEU A 47 12.58 -4.40 3.13
C LEU A 47 14.05 -4.13 2.77
N LEU A 48 14.92 -5.15 2.86
CA LEU A 48 16.35 -5.00 2.52
C LEU A 48 16.58 -4.59 1.05
N TRP A 49 15.71 -5.03 0.15
CA TRP A 49 15.80 -4.67 -1.27
C TRP A 49 15.14 -3.30 -1.57
N ALA A 50 13.94 -3.06 -1.04
CA ALA A 50 13.13 -1.89 -1.39
C ALA A 50 13.56 -0.62 -0.64
N PHE A 51 14.01 -0.74 0.61
CA PHE A 51 14.27 0.39 1.51
C PHE A 51 15.20 1.46 0.92
N PRO A 52 16.34 1.15 0.26
CA PRO A 52 17.20 2.18 -0.32
C PRO A 52 16.51 3.02 -1.40
N THR A 53 15.59 2.43 -2.14
CA THR A 53 14.85 3.09 -3.24
C THR A 53 13.61 3.81 -2.71
N GLU A 54 12.93 3.23 -1.72
CA GLU A 54 11.79 3.84 -1.02
C GLU A 54 12.21 5.06 -0.21
N PHE A 55 13.34 5.00 0.49
CA PHE A 55 13.89 6.13 1.24
C PHE A 55 14.21 7.34 0.34
N ARG A 56 14.53 7.09 -0.94
CA ARG A 56 14.74 8.14 -1.95
C ARG A 56 13.45 8.55 -2.67
N GLY A 57 12.31 7.95 -2.35
CA GLY A 57 11.02 8.21 -2.98
C GLY A 57 10.93 7.76 -4.45
N ARG A 58 11.78 6.82 -4.88
CA ARG A 58 11.92 6.46 -6.31
C ARG A 58 11.30 5.13 -6.69
N ILE A 59 10.75 4.38 -5.74
CA ILE A 59 10.27 3.00 -5.99
C ILE A 59 9.20 2.95 -7.08
N THR A 60 8.32 3.96 -7.14
CA THR A 60 7.26 4.09 -8.16
C THR A 60 7.82 4.33 -9.56
N LEU A 61 9.03 4.88 -9.68
CA LEU A 61 9.70 5.15 -10.97
C LEU A 61 10.62 3.99 -11.38
N ASP A 62 11.26 3.34 -10.41
CA ASP A 62 12.28 2.33 -10.68
C ASP A 62 11.68 0.91 -10.80
N LEU A 63 10.57 0.60 -10.11
CA LEU A 63 9.89 -0.70 -10.22
C LEU A 63 9.31 -0.97 -11.63
N PRO A 64 8.65 -0.01 -12.32
CA PRO A 64 8.23 -0.22 -13.71
C PRO A 64 9.40 -0.49 -14.67
N LYS A 65 10.53 0.19 -14.49
CA LYS A 65 11.76 -0.05 -15.29
C LYS A 65 12.32 -1.45 -15.05
N LEU A 66 12.17 -1.96 -13.83
CA LEU A 66 12.56 -3.32 -13.51
C LEU A 66 11.68 -4.35 -14.22
N HIS A 67 10.36 -4.12 -14.25
CA HIS A 67 9.42 -4.94 -15.03
C HIS A 67 9.70 -4.89 -16.53
N GLN A 68 10.13 -3.76 -17.08
CA GLN A 68 10.56 -3.68 -18.49
C GLN A 68 11.77 -4.58 -18.79
N LYS A 69 12.66 -4.80 -17.81
CA LYS A 69 13.88 -5.60 -17.99
C LYS A 69 13.68 -7.09 -17.69
N LEU A 70 12.94 -7.40 -16.63
CA LEU A 70 12.78 -8.75 -16.09
C LEU A 70 11.46 -9.41 -16.52
N GLY A 71 10.53 -8.65 -17.08
CA GLY A 71 9.23 -9.12 -17.53
C GLY A 71 8.09 -8.85 -16.54
N PRO A 72 6.90 -9.42 -16.81
CA PRO A 72 5.67 -9.08 -16.12
C PRO A 72 5.60 -9.58 -14.67
N LEU A 73 6.46 -10.50 -14.26
CA LEU A 73 6.53 -11.02 -12.89
C LEU A 73 7.95 -10.84 -12.34
N VAL A 74 8.06 -10.22 -11.18
CA VAL A 74 9.36 -9.96 -10.53
C VAL A 74 9.25 -10.30 -9.05
N ARG A 75 10.15 -11.13 -8.55
CA ARG A 75 10.22 -11.50 -7.13
C ARG A 75 10.92 -10.39 -6.34
N ILE A 76 10.14 -9.70 -5.51
CA ILE A 76 10.59 -8.55 -4.70
C ILE A 76 10.82 -8.89 -3.23
N GLY A 77 10.40 -10.08 -2.80
CA GLY A 77 10.61 -10.59 -1.46
C GLY A 77 10.67 -12.12 -1.44
N PRO A 78 10.86 -12.74 -0.26
CA PRO A 78 10.94 -14.19 -0.13
C PRO A 78 9.69 -14.90 -0.64
N ASN A 79 8.52 -14.36 -0.31
CA ASN A 79 7.20 -14.88 -0.67
C ASN A 79 6.35 -13.78 -1.33
N GLU A 80 7.00 -12.80 -1.97
CA GLU A 80 6.34 -11.63 -2.54
C GLU A 80 6.75 -11.42 -3.99
N VAL A 81 5.75 -11.24 -4.84
CA VAL A 81 5.91 -11.05 -6.27
C VAL A 81 5.21 -9.77 -6.66
N SER A 82 5.92 -8.92 -7.38
CA SER A 82 5.34 -7.79 -8.10
C SER A 82 4.91 -8.26 -9.48
N PHE A 83 3.76 -7.80 -9.95
CA PHE A 83 3.27 -8.12 -11.29
C PHE A 83 2.93 -6.84 -12.06
N TYR A 84 3.14 -6.90 -13.38
CA TYR A 84 2.82 -5.83 -14.33
C TYR A 84 2.15 -6.44 -15.57
N SER A 85 0.88 -6.82 -15.42
CA SER A 85 0.04 -7.40 -16.48
C SER A 85 -1.43 -7.13 -16.18
N MET A 86 -2.21 -6.76 -17.20
CA MET A 86 -3.65 -6.53 -17.08
C MET A 86 -4.40 -7.82 -16.73
N GLU A 87 -4.02 -8.93 -17.35
CA GLU A 87 -4.65 -10.24 -17.09
C GLU A 87 -4.44 -10.67 -15.63
N MET A 88 -3.25 -10.44 -15.08
CA MET A 88 -2.97 -10.71 -13.66
C MET A 88 -3.69 -9.74 -12.74
N TYR A 89 -3.78 -8.46 -13.13
CA TYR A 89 -4.55 -7.47 -12.39
C TYR A 89 -6.01 -7.89 -12.25
N ASP A 90 -6.64 -8.30 -13.35
CA ASP A 90 -8.02 -8.78 -13.36
C ASP A 90 -8.17 -10.08 -12.56
N ALA A 91 -7.23 -11.03 -12.72
CA ALA A 91 -7.26 -12.29 -11.98
C ALA A 91 -7.18 -12.08 -10.45
N VAL A 92 -6.36 -11.12 -10.00
CA VAL A 92 -6.16 -10.80 -8.58
C VAL A 92 -7.31 -9.96 -8.01
N HIS A 93 -7.78 -8.95 -8.74
CA HIS A 93 -8.72 -7.95 -8.24
C HIS A 93 -10.19 -8.22 -8.59
N LYS A 94 -10.49 -9.24 -9.41
CA LYS A 94 -11.89 -9.58 -9.72
C LYS A 94 -12.71 -9.88 -8.47
N VAL A 95 -14.01 -9.63 -8.60
CA VAL A 95 -15.00 -10.02 -7.58
C VAL A 95 -14.91 -11.54 -7.36
N ASN A 96 -14.89 -11.97 -6.11
CA ASN A 96 -14.71 -13.38 -5.70
C ASN A 96 -13.36 -13.99 -6.11
N SER A 97 -12.32 -13.16 -6.27
CA SER A 97 -10.94 -13.63 -6.37
C SER A 97 -10.55 -14.50 -5.17
N ARG A 98 -9.68 -15.49 -5.42
CA ARG A 98 -9.08 -16.32 -4.37
C ARG A 98 -8.00 -15.58 -3.57
N PHE A 99 -7.51 -14.46 -4.12
CA PHE A 99 -6.50 -13.63 -3.47
C PHE A 99 -7.14 -12.76 -2.40
N LYS A 100 -6.65 -12.90 -1.17
CA LYS A 100 -7.07 -12.09 -0.02
C LYS A 100 -6.00 -11.05 0.29
N LYS A 101 -6.43 -9.92 0.88
CA LYS A 101 -5.52 -8.92 1.43
C LYS A 101 -4.67 -9.55 2.54
N ASP A 102 -3.38 -9.28 2.54
CA ASP A 102 -2.46 -9.81 3.54
C ASP A 102 -2.67 -9.12 4.90
N PRO A 103 -3.03 -9.84 5.98
CA PRO A 103 -3.18 -9.26 7.30
C PRO A 103 -1.91 -8.59 7.84
N ARG A 104 -0.73 -9.00 7.38
CA ARG A 104 0.56 -8.41 7.81
C ARG A 104 0.73 -6.98 7.28
N VAL A 105 0.13 -6.68 6.13
CA VAL A 105 0.22 -5.35 5.50
C VAL A 105 -1.00 -4.52 5.87
N TYR A 106 -2.20 -5.07 5.68
CA TYR A 106 -3.44 -4.32 5.91
C TYR A 106 -3.78 -4.17 7.39
N GLY A 107 -3.24 -5.05 8.26
CA GLY A 107 -3.39 -4.94 9.71
C GLY A 107 -2.69 -3.71 10.29
N GLU A 108 -1.64 -3.20 9.65
CA GLU A 108 -0.94 -1.97 10.07
C GLU A 108 -1.84 -0.72 9.95
N PHE A 109 -2.91 -0.80 9.15
CA PHE A 109 -3.89 0.27 8.98
C PHE A 109 -5.09 0.15 9.94
N VAL A 110 -5.04 -0.73 10.94
CA VAL A 110 -6.10 -0.85 11.95
C VAL A 110 -5.83 0.15 13.08
N GLN A 111 -6.78 1.06 13.30
CA GLN A 111 -6.68 2.09 14.34
C GLN A 111 -7.63 1.77 15.48
N GLY A 112 -7.16 1.84 16.73
CA GLY A 112 -8.00 1.64 17.92
C GLY A 112 -8.70 0.28 18.01
N GLY A 113 -8.14 -0.77 17.40
CA GLY A 113 -8.73 -2.11 17.35
C GLY A 113 -9.94 -2.26 16.41
N SER A 114 -10.33 -1.21 15.71
CA SER A 114 -11.46 -1.22 14.77
C SER A 114 -10.95 -1.07 13.33
N PRO A 115 -11.03 -2.10 12.48
CA PRO A 115 -10.54 -1.99 11.11
C PRO A 115 -11.40 -0.99 10.32
N ALA A 116 -10.79 -0.15 9.48
CA ALA A 116 -11.52 0.57 8.44
C ALA A 116 -11.92 -0.39 7.31
N LEU A 117 -12.85 0.00 6.43
CA LEU A 117 -13.26 -0.83 5.29
C LEU A 117 -12.05 -1.28 4.45
N PHE A 118 -11.06 -0.39 4.28
CA PHE A 118 -9.81 -0.67 3.59
C PHE A 118 -9.00 -1.80 4.25
N SER A 119 -8.93 -1.81 5.58
CA SER A 119 -8.07 -2.69 6.39
C SER A 119 -8.69 -4.09 6.62
N ILE A 120 -9.98 -4.28 6.33
CA ILE A 120 -10.64 -5.60 6.48
C ILE A 120 -10.08 -6.57 5.44
N THR A 121 -9.53 -7.69 5.92
CA THR A 121 -8.93 -8.75 5.11
C THR A 121 -9.87 -9.93 4.85
N ASP A 122 -10.87 -10.16 5.72
CA ASP A 122 -11.89 -11.17 5.50
C ASP A 122 -12.90 -10.72 4.42
N PRO A 123 -13.05 -11.46 3.30
CA PRO A 123 -13.93 -11.07 2.22
C PRO A 123 -15.42 -10.99 2.61
N VAL A 124 -15.86 -11.84 3.55
CA VAL A 124 -17.27 -11.88 3.97
C VAL A 124 -17.61 -10.63 4.77
N GLU A 125 -16.80 -10.33 5.79
CA GLU A 125 -16.96 -9.12 6.59
C GLU A 125 -16.77 -7.85 5.74
N HIS A 126 -15.77 -7.83 4.84
CA HIS A 126 -15.57 -6.71 3.93
C HIS A 126 -16.80 -6.47 3.03
N SER A 127 -17.39 -7.53 2.48
CA SER A 127 -18.60 -7.45 1.65
C SER A 127 -19.79 -6.89 2.44
N LYS A 128 -20.01 -7.38 3.66
CA LYS A 128 -21.08 -6.91 4.54
C LYS A 128 -20.94 -5.41 4.84
N ARG A 129 -19.74 -4.96 5.24
CA ARG A 129 -19.49 -3.55 5.56
C ARG A 129 -19.53 -2.65 4.33
N ARG A 130 -19.01 -3.12 3.19
CA ARG A 130 -19.12 -2.41 1.91
C ARG A 130 -20.56 -2.20 1.49
N ARG A 131 -21.44 -3.20 1.70
CA ARG A 131 -22.87 -3.09 1.38
C ARG A 131 -23.55 -1.98 2.18
N LEU A 132 -23.25 -1.87 3.48
CA LEU A 132 -23.79 -0.81 4.34
C LEU A 132 -23.32 0.58 3.87
N MET A 133 -22.02 0.75 3.66
CA MET A 133 -21.46 2.01 3.15
C MET A 133 -21.99 2.38 1.76
N GLY A 134 -22.17 1.40 0.88
CA GLY A 134 -22.71 1.61 -0.47
C GLY A 134 -24.14 2.17 -0.49
N GLN A 135 -24.91 2.06 0.60
CA GLN A 135 -26.23 2.69 0.72
C GLN A 135 -26.13 4.21 0.86
N LEU A 136 -25.07 4.72 1.47
CA LEU A 136 -24.84 6.16 1.63
C LEU A 136 -24.42 6.82 0.32
N PHE A 137 -23.65 6.10 -0.50
CA PHE A 137 -23.08 6.59 -1.76
C PHE A 137 -23.81 6.07 -3.00
N ASN A 138 -25.08 5.66 -2.85
CA ASN A 138 -25.86 5.23 -4.02
C ASN A 138 -26.32 6.45 -4.84
N ARG A 139 -26.70 6.20 -6.10
CA ARG A 139 -27.10 7.27 -7.03
C ARG A 139 -28.32 8.07 -6.53
N SER A 140 -29.21 7.48 -5.75
CA SER A 140 -30.38 8.19 -5.22
C SER A 140 -30.07 9.11 -4.05
N GLN A 141 -29.02 8.83 -3.26
CA GLN A 141 -28.54 9.72 -2.20
C GLN A 141 -27.60 10.82 -2.73
N MET A 142 -27.06 10.66 -3.94
CA MET A 142 -26.07 11.59 -4.50
C MET A 142 -26.59 13.04 -4.56
N HIS A 143 -27.86 13.26 -4.87
CA HIS A 143 -28.44 14.61 -4.89
C HIS A 143 -28.43 15.31 -3.52
N LYS A 144 -28.56 14.55 -2.42
CA LYS A 144 -28.47 15.12 -1.06
C LYS A 144 -27.02 15.51 -0.72
N LEU A 145 -26.07 14.67 -1.13
CA LEU A 145 -24.64 14.93 -0.96
C LEU A 145 -24.20 16.13 -1.79
N GLU A 146 -24.71 16.26 -3.01
CA GLU A 146 -24.42 17.37 -3.92
C GLU A 146 -24.76 18.73 -3.31
N GLY A 147 -25.96 18.89 -2.76
CA GLY A 147 -26.36 20.14 -2.11
C GLY A 147 -25.45 20.51 -0.92
N LEU A 148 -25.07 19.52 -0.10
CA LEU A 148 -24.13 19.72 1.01
C LEU A 148 -22.75 20.12 0.51
N MET A 149 -22.20 19.42 -0.49
CA MET A 149 -20.89 19.76 -1.05
C MET A 149 -20.88 21.17 -1.65
N LEU A 150 -21.92 21.52 -2.42
CA LEU A 150 -22.04 22.85 -3.03
C LEU A 150 -22.06 23.96 -1.98
N HIS A 151 -22.76 23.77 -0.86
CA HIS A 151 -22.77 24.75 0.23
C HIS A 151 -21.35 25.05 0.77
N HIS A 152 -20.54 24.02 1.02
CA HIS A 152 -19.17 24.21 1.49
C HIS A 152 -18.24 24.78 0.42
N ILE A 153 -18.43 24.37 -0.84
CA ILE A 153 -17.65 24.89 -1.97
C ILE A 153 -17.96 26.37 -2.20
N GLU A 154 -19.22 26.79 -2.12
CA GLU A 154 -19.61 28.19 -2.27
C GLU A 154 -19.01 29.05 -1.17
N GLY A 155 -19.10 28.61 0.10
CA GLY A 155 -18.47 29.31 1.22
C GLY A 155 -16.94 29.38 1.08
N PHE A 156 -16.32 28.31 0.60
CA PHE A 156 -14.89 28.27 0.31
C PHE A 156 -14.48 29.29 -0.78
N VAL A 157 -15.22 29.34 -1.90
CA VAL A 157 -14.96 30.28 -3.00
C VAL A 157 -15.14 31.72 -2.53
N GLN A 158 -16.17 32.00 -1.72
CA GLN A 158 -16.40 33.33 -1.14
C GLN A 158 -15.26 33.75 -0.20
N ASN A 159 -14.77 32.83 0.64
CA ASN A 159 -13.65 33.10 1.55
C ASN A 159 -12.35 33.39 0.79
N ILE A 160 -12.07 32.66 -0.29
CA ILE A 160 -10.91 32.93 -1.15
C ILE A 160 -11.06 34.26 -1.87
N ALA A 161 -12.25 34.55 -2.43
CA ALA A 161 -12.51 35.81 -3.13
C ALA A 161 -12.40 37.04 -2.20
N SER A 162 -12.68 36.87 -0.92
CA SER A 162 -12.58 37.92 0.10
C SER A 162 -11.17 38.09 0.69
N SER A 163 -10.26 37.13 0.42
CA SER A 163 -8.88 37.20 0.89
C SER A 163 -8.12 38.29 0.14
N ARG A 164 -7.44 39.17 0.88
CA ARG A 164 -6.62 40.26 0.32
C ARG A 164 -5.17 39.84 0.06
N ASP A 165 -4.74 38.75 0.70
CA ASP A 165 -3.39 38.21 0.58
C ASP A 165 -3.36 36.97 -0.30
N GLY A 166 -2.18 36.65 -0.83
CA GLY A 166 -1.95 35.41 -1.57
C GLY A 166 -2.22 34.19 -0.69
N VAL A 167 -3.13 33.32 -1.13
CA VAL A 167 -3.55 32.12 -0.41
C VAL A 167 -2.80 30.91 -0.95
N ASP A 168 -2.20 30.11 -0.08
CA ASP A 168 -1.73 28.77 -0.44
C ASP A 168 -2.92 27.83 -0.59
N LEU A 169 -3.16 27.37 -1.82
CA LEU A 169 -4.29 26.50 -2.15
C LEU A 169 -4.16 25.10 -1.54
N LEU A 170 -2.94 24.61 -1.30
CA LEU A 170 -2.76 23.24 -0.81
C LEU A 170 -3.39 22.99 0.58
N PRO A 171 -3.07 23.77 1.64
CA PRO A 171 -3.69 23.59 2.94
C PRO A 171 -5.19 23.91 2.91
N VAL A 172 -5.59 24.89 2.11
CA VAL A 172 -6.97 25.39 2.05
C VAL A 172 -7.88 24.37 1.37
N CYS A 173 -7.47 23.78 0.24
CA CYS A 173 -8.20 22.68 -0.39
C CYS A 173 -8.26 21.42 0.50
N ARG A 174 -7.20 21.11 1.26
CA ARG A 174 -7.22 20.00 2.22
C ARG A 174 -8.20 20.23 3.37
N ALA A 175 -8.32 21.48 3.85
CA ALA A 175 -9.30 21.83 4.86
C ALA A 175 -10.73 21.66 4.32
N LEU A 176 -11.01 22.13 3.09
CA LEU A 176 -12.30 21.92 2.43
C LEU A 176 -12.65 20.43 2.28
N GLU A 177 -11.69 19.61 1.84
CA GLU A 177 -11.87 18.16 1.73
C GLU A 177 -12.21 17.55 3.09
N ALA A 178 -11.50 17.93 4.15
CA ALA A 178 -11.75 17.45 5.50
C ALA A 178 -13.15 17.86 6.01
N ASP A 179 -13.58 19.10 5.77
CA ASP A 179 -14.91 19.58 6.19
C ASP A 179 -16.03 18.80 5.49
N ILE A 180 -15.93 18.63 4.17
CA ILE A 180 -16.90 17.86 3.39
C ILE A 180 -16.94 16.41 3.89
N MET A 181 -15.77 15.78 4.07
CA MET A 181 -15.70 14.39 4.51
C MET A 181 -16.23 14.19 5.94
N CYS A 182 -15.95 15.12 6.85
CA CYS A 182 -16.48 15.09 8.22
C CYS A 182 -18.01 15.14 8.23
N ILE A 183 -18.62 16.00 7.42
CA ILE A 183 -20.08 16.15 7.38
C ILE A 183 -20.74 14.91 6.75
N ILE A 184 -20.15 14.37 5.68
CA ILE A 184 -20.62 13.12 5.08
C ILE A 184 -20.51 11.95 6.07
N ALA A 185 -19.43 11.89 6.86
CA ALA A 185 -19.17 10.80 7.78
C ALA A 185 -20.01 10.87 9.07
N CYS A 186 -20.15 12.06 9.66
CA CYS A 186 -20.83 12.26 10.94
C CYS A 186 -22.33 12.55 10.79
N GLY A 187 -22.79 12.88 9.59
CA GLY A 187 -24.10 13.51 9.38
C GLY A 187 -24.08 14.96 9.82
N SER A 188 -24.95 15.78 9.25
CA SER A 188 -25.20 17.14 9.75
C SER A 188 -25.72 17.06 11.18
N LEU A 189 -25.00 17.62 12.15
CA LEU A 189 -25.51 17.92 13.50
C LEU A 189 -26.72 18.86 13.41
#